data_AF-A0A7K8Q778-F1
#
_entry.id   AF-A0A7K8Q778-F1
#
_cell.length_a   1.000
_cell.length_b   1.000
_cell.length_c   1.000
_cell.angle_alpha   90.00
_cell.angle_beta   90.00
_cell.angle_gamma   90.00
#
_symmetry.space_group_name_H-M   'P 1'
#
loop_
_entity.id
_entity.type
_entity.pdbx_description
1 polymer ?
#
loop_
_entity_poly.entity_id
_entity_poly.type
_entity_poly.pdbx_seq_one_letter_code
_entity_poly.pdbx_strand_id
1 'polypeptide(L)'
;LSGLDPAQPYFQGTSTEVRLDKSDADFVDVIHTDSAPTIPNLGFGITPAIGHIDFYPNGGKQMPGCGKNPISMIVDLDGIWEGTRDFVACNHLRSYKYYSDSIIYPDGFLGYSCASYDLFQSGNCFPCPQGGCPNMGHYADKFKGKTGHGFMKLYLNTGEARDFPLWRYKVTVTLSGKSKVRGYVNVALYGSNGNTRQHQITTGTLKPGNTYTAYIDAEVNIGKVTKVKFLWNNNWINPTFPKLGASTITVEVGQNG
;
A
#
# COMPACT_ATOMS: atom_id res chain seq x y z
N LEU A 1 -19.98 4.86 10.02
CA LEU A 1 -20.36 4.27 8.71
C LEU A 1 -19.09 3.95 7.95
N SER A 2 -19.02 2.81 7.27
CA SER A 2 -17.88 2.47 6.43
C SER A 2 -18.30 2.45 4.96
N GLY A 3 -17.66 3.28 4.12
CA GLY A 3 -17.89 3.36 2.68
C GLY A 3 -16.92 2.44 1.93
N LEU A 4 -17.44 1.41 1.27
CA LEU A 4 -16.61 0.44 0.52
C LEU A 4 -16.69 0.75 -0.98
N ASP A 5 -15.69 1.47 -1.47
CA ASP A 5 -15.58 2.03 -2.81
C ASP A 5 -16.89 2.68 -3.31
N PRO A 6 -17.40 3.73 -2.65
CA PRO A 6 -18.68 4.35 -3.00
C PRO A 6 -18.74 4.74 -4.48
N ALA A 7 -19.86 4.49 -5.15
CA ALA A 7 -19.97 4.63 -6.60
C ALA A 7 -19.82 6.09 -7.08
N GLN A 8 -18.99 6.32 -8.10
CA GLN A 8 -18.80 7.62 -8.76
C GLN A 8 -20.01 8.04 -9.60
N PRO A 9 -20.54 7.20 -10.52
CA PRO A 9 -21.63 7.61 -11.40
C PRO A 9 -22.82 8.12 -10.59
N TYR A 10 -23.39 9.26 -11.00
CA TYR A 10 -24.52 9.94 -10.36
C TYR A 10 -24.32 10.53 -8.95
N PHE A 11 -23.21 10.24 -8.26
CA PHE A 11 -22.96 10.75 -6.90
C PHE A 11 -21.77 11.71 -6.80
N GLN A 12 -20.71 11.51 -7.58
CA GLN A 12 -19.55 12.40 -7.49
C GLN A 12 -19.89 13.81 -7.97
N GLY A 13 -19.66 14.81 -7.11
CA GLY A 13 -19.92 16.22 -7.41
C GLY A 13 -21.33 16.70 -7.04
N THR A 14 -22.20 15.83 -6.51
CA THR A 14 -23.51 16.23 -5.98
C THR A 14 -23.40 16.89 -4.60
N SER A 15 -24.50 17.47 -4.14
CA SER A 15 -24.68 17.92 -2.74
C SER A 15 -24.39 16.78 -1.75
N THR A 16 -23.90 17.13 -0.55
CA THR A 16 -23.69 16.19 0.55
C THR A 16 -24.98 15.48 0.98
N GLU A 17 -26.15 16.06 0.70
CA GLU A 17 -27.45 15.42 0.96
C GLU A 17 -27.71 14.20 0.05
N VAL A 18 -27.02 14.11 -1.10
CA VAL A 18 -27.26 13.08 -2.12
C VAL A 18 -26.24 11.93 -2.06
N ARG A 19 -25.07 12.16 -1.48
CA ARG A 19 -23.96 11.20 -1.47
C ARG A 19 -23.49 10.95 -0.03
N LEU A 20 -22.75 9.86 0.16
CA LEU A 20 -22.02 9.65 1.41
C LEU A 20 -21.13 10.85 1.72
N ASP A 21 -21.21 11.33 2.95
CA ASP A 21 -20.40 12.41 3.50
C ASP A 21 -20.04 12.14 4.97
N LYS A 22 -18.93 12.72 5.42
CA LYS A 22 -18.49 12.61 6.81
C LYS A 22 -19.54 13.06 7.83
N SER A 23 -20.47 13.94 7.45
CA SER A 23 -21.56 14.41 8.31
C SER A 23 -22.67 13.36 8.57
N ASP A 24 -22.69 12.24 7.84
CA ASP A 24 -23.75 11.23 7.94
C ASP A 24 -23.65 10.35 9.21
N ALA A 25 -22.51 10.38 9.92
CA ALA A 25 -22.33 9.67 11.18
C ALA A 25 -21.20 10.26 12.03
N ASP A 26 -21.15 9.91 13.31
CA ASP A 26 -20.09 10.31 14.25
C ASP A 26 -18.67 9.99 13.75
N PHE A 27 -18.55 8.92 12.96
CA PHE A 27 -17.32 8.52 12.31
C PHE A 27 -17.62 7.84 10.98
N VAL A 28 -16.88 8.24 9.94
CA VAL A 28 -17.03 7.75 8.57
C VAL A 28 -15.64 7.40 8.05
N ASP A 29 -15.41 6.13 7.74
CA ASP A 29 -14.19 5.64 7.10
C ASP A 29 -14.49 5.15 5.69
N VAL A 30 -13.63 5.47 4.72
CA VAL A 30 -13.86 5.13 3.31
C VAL A 30 -12.67 4.36 2.74
N ILE A 31 -12.93 3.30 1.99
CA ILE A 31 -11.91 2.51 1.28
C ILE A 31 -12.10 2.71 -0.21
N HIS A 32 -11.14 3.35 -0.89
CA HIS A 32 -11.15 3.59 -2.33
C HIS A 32 -10.30 2.54 -3.05
N THR A 33 -10.88 1.78 -3.97
CA THR A 33 -10.18 0.72 -4.72
C THR A 33 -10.34 0.82 -6.23
N ASP A 34 -11.31 1.58 -6.73
CA ASP A 34 -11.54 1.80 -8.16
C ASP A 34 -11.78 3.28 -8.50
N SER A 35 -11.04 4.17 -7.85
CA SER A 35 -11.20 5.63 -7.93
C SER A 35 -10.69 6.30 -9.21
N ALA A 36 -10.40 5.52 -10.26
CA ALA A 36 -10.12 6.08 -11.57
C ALA A 36 -11.39 6.71 -12.16
N PRO A 37 -11.31 7.74 -13.02
CA PRO A 37 -12.51 8.30 -13.63
C PRO A 37 -13.29 7.25 -14.43
N THR A 38 -14.61 7.17 -14.25
CA THR A 38 -15.50 6.28 -15.03
C THR A 38 -15.29 6.46 -16.53
N ILE A 39 -15.13 7.71 -16.99
CA ILE A 39 -14.75 8.00 -18.36
C ILE A 39 -13.35 8.64 -18.36
N PRO A 40 -12.38 8.12 -19.13
CA PRO A 40 -12.48 6.96 -20.03
C PRO A 40 -12.00 5.64 -19.40
N ASN A 41 -11.68 5.63 -18.10
CA ASN A 41 -10.93 4.53 -17.47
C ASN A 41 -11.79 3.42 -16.88
N LEU A 42 -13.12 3.55 -16.91
CA LEU A 42 -14.07 2.61 -16.30
C LEU A 42 -13.77 2.33 -14.83
N GLY A 43 -13.34 3.35 -14.08
CA GLY A 43 -13.33 3.27 -12.62
C GLY A 43 -14.71 3.61 -12.05
N PHE A 44 -15.19 2.79 -11.12
CA PHE A 44 -16.53 2.92 -10.56
C PHE A 44 -16.57 3.64 -9.22
N GLY A 45 -15.43 3.86 -8.55
CA GLY A 45 -15.37 4.48 -7.23
C GLY A 45 -15.20 6.00 -7.26
N ILE A 46 -15.78 6.69 -6.28
CA ILE A 46 -15.57 8.13 -6.04
C ILE A 46 -14.07 8.40 -5.80
N THR A 47 -13.54 9.43 -6.47
CA THR A 47 -12.15 9.88 -6.31
C THR A 47 -11.90 10.79 -5.08
N PRO A 48 -12.67 11.86 -4.84
CA PRO A 48 -12.43 12.72 -3.69
C PRO A 48 -12.62 11.98 -2.37
N ALA A 49 -11.91 12.45 -1.35
CA ALA A 49 -12.13 12.03 0.02
C ALA A 49 -13.50 12.56 0.47
N ILE A 50 -14.30 11.68 1.08
CA ILE A 50 -15.67 11.99 1.53
C ILE A 50 -15.93 11.55 2.99
N GLY A 51 -14.97 10.87 3.63
CA GLY A 51 -15.06 10.45 5.03
C GLY A 51 -14.37 11.38 6.03
N HIS A 52 -14.33 10.93 7.28
CA HIS A 52 -13.38 11.47 8.27
C HIS A 52 -11.97 10.99 7.96
N ILE A 53 -11.85 9.72 7.57
CA ILE A 53 -10.62 9.12 7.07
C ILE A 53 -10.88 8.34 5.77
N ASP A 54 -9.98 8.48 4.81
CA ASP A 54 -10.12 7.93 3.47
C ASP A 54 -8.85 7.16 3.10
N PHE A 55 -8.98 5.85 2.95
CA PHE A 55 -7.91 4.94 2.61
C PHE A 55 -7.84 4.70 1.10
N TYR A 56 -6.64 4.82 0.55
CA TYR A 56 -6.33 4.57 -0.84
C TYR A 56 -5.29 3.44 -0.94
N PRO A 57 -5.65 2.18 -0.62
CA PRO A 57 -4.75 1.04 -0.74
C PRO A 57 -4.24 0.92 -2.18
N ASN A 58 -2.93 0.70 -2.35
CA ASN A 58 -2.25 0.64 -3.65
C ASN A 58 -2.50 1.89 -4.53
N GLY A 59 -2.76 3.04 -3.90
CA GLY A 59 -3.08 4.30 -4.58
C GLY A 59 -4.55 4.44 -4.99
N GLY A 60 -5.39 3.45 -4.70
CA GLY A 60 -6.85 3.51 -4.79
C GLY A 60 -7.45 3.38 -6.19
N LYS A 61 -6.64 3.12 -7.23
CA LYS A 61 -7.11 3.06 -8.64
C LYS A 61 -6.95 1.71 -9.30
N GLN A 62 -5.84 1.01 -9.03
CA GLN A 62 -5.56 -0.30 -9.62
C GLN A 62 -5.05 -1.22 -8.54
N MET A 63 -5.81 -2.26 -8.24
CA MET A 63 -5.48 -3.20 -7.20
C MET A 63 -4.58 -4.32 -7.76
N PRO A 64 -3.58 -4.78 -7.01
CA PRO A 64 -2.79 -5.95 -7.37
C PRO A 64 -3.69 -7.18 -7.61
N GLY A 65 -3.35 -7.99 -8.62
CA GLY A 65 -4.13 -9.16 -9.02
C GLY A 65 -5.43 -8.87 -9.80
N CYS A 66 -5.77 -7.60 -10.04
CA CYS A 66 -6.90 -7.23 -10.89
C CYS A 66 -6.43 -6.91 -12.32
N GLY A 67 -7.23 -7.32 -13.32
CA GLY A 67 -7.08 -6.84 -14.70
C GLY A 67 -7.42 -5.36 -14.84
N LYS A 68 -7.09 -4.77 -15.99
CA LYS A 68 -7.50 -3.41 -16.34
C LYS A 68 -8.68 -3.45 -17.29
N ASN A 69 -9.65 -2.56 -17.07
CA ASN A 69 -10.71 -2.32 -18.04
C ASN A 69 -10.14 -1.63 -19.30
N PRO A 70 -10.66 -1.94 -20.50
CA PRO A 70 -10.29 -1.23 -21.71
C PRO A 70 -10.73 0.23 -21.64
N ILE A 71 -9.93 1.13 -22.20
CA ILE A 71 -10.26 2.57 -22.23
C ILE A 71 -11.41 2.79 -23.21
N SER A 72 -12.47 3.46 -22.77
CA SER A 72 -13.62 3.79 -23.62
C SER A 72 -14.17 5.19 -23.34
N MET A 73 -14.47 5.95 -24.38
CA MET A 73 -15.18 7.23 -24.28
C MET A 73 -16.70 7.07 -24.13
N ILE A 74 -17.23 5.88 -24.44
CA ILE A 74 -18.66 5.55 -24.34
C ILE A 74 -18.79 4.41 -23.33
N VAL A 75 -19.55 4.64 -22.27
CA VAL A 75 -19.75 3.68 -21.18
C VAL A 75 -21.23 3.37 -21.08
N ASP A 76 -21.59 2.11 -21.34
CA ASP A 76 -22.94 1.58 -21.18
C ASP A 76 -23.15 1.21 -19.70
N LEU A 77 -23.46 2.21 -18.88
CA LEU A 77 -23.60 2.03 -17.43
C LEU A 77 -24.72 1.06 -17.08
N ASP A 78 -25.87 1.16 -17.75
CA ASP A 78 -27.01 0.26 -17.55
C ASP A 78 -26.61 -1.17 -17.92
N GLY A 79 -25.95 -1.36 -19.06
CA GLY A 79 -25.48 -2.68 -19.47
C GLY A 79 -24.40 -3.27 -18.55
N ILE A 80 -23.51 -2.46 -17.99
CA ILE A 80 -22.53 -2.93 -16.99
C ILE A 80 -23.24 -3.33 -15.69
N TRP A 81 -24.18 -2.50 -15.23
CA TRP A 81 -24.92 -2.75 -13.99
C TRP A 81 -25.83 -3.97 -14.07
N GLU A 82 -26.50 -4.16 -15.20
CA GLU A 82 -27.35 -5.31 -15.49
C GLU A 82 -26.55 -6.58 -15.87
N GLY A 83 -25.24 -6.46 -16.06
CA GLY A 83 -24.36 -7.58 -16.42
C GLY A 83 -24.47 -8.01 -17.89
N THR A 84 -25.01 -7.17 -18.76
CA THR A 84 -25.09 -7.39 -20.22
C THR A 84 -23.84 -6.89 -20.95
N ARG A 85 -22.92 -6.20 -20.25
CA ARG A 85 -21.63 -5.74 -20.75
C ARG A 85 -20.47 -6.23 -19.88
N ASP A 86 -19.38 -6.60 -20.55
CA ASP A 86 -18.16 -7.03 -19.89
C ASP A 86 -17.53 -5.86 -19.11
N PHE A 87 -17.40 -6.04 -17.80
CA PHE A 87 -16.75 -5.12 -16.89
C PHE A 87 -15.87 -5.88 -15.90
N VAL A 88 -14.59 -5.52 -15.82
CA VAL A 88 -13.67 -6.07 -14.84
C VAL A 88 -13.94 -5.38 -13.50
N ALA A 89 -14.96 -5.86 -12.79
CA ALA A 89 -15.36 -5.36 -11.47
C ALA A 89 -14.32 -5.60 -10.37
N CYS A 90 -13.20 -6.27 -10.68
CA CYS A 90 -12.22 -6.70 -9.69
C CYS A 90 -11.74 -5.57 -8.78
N ASN A 91 -11.37 -4.41 -9.33
CA ASN A 91 -10.93 -3.25 -8.53
C ASN A 91 -12.03 -2.78 -7.58
N HIS A 92 -13.26 -2.62 -8.08
CA HIS A 92 -14.40 -2.16 -7.29
C HIS A 92 -14.73 -3.13 -6.13
N LEU A 93 -14.65 -4.44 -6.41
CA LEU A 93 -14.91 -5.50 -5.42
C LEU A 93 -13.76 -5.71 -4.41
N ARG A 94 -12.62 -5.02 -4.52
CA ARG A 94 -11.50 -5.17 -3.57
C ARG A 94 -11.77 -4.50 -2.23
N SER A 95 -12.57 -3.45 -2.19
CA SER A 95 -12.90 -2.71 -0.95
C SER A 95 -13.48 -3.62 0.13
N TYR A 96 -14.52 -4.40 -0.18
CA TYR A 96 -15.10 -5.34 0.79
C TYR A 96 -14.21 -6.56 1.06
N LYS A 97 -13.37 -6.99 0.10
CA LYS A 97 -12.41 -8.07 0.31
C LYS A 97 -11.35 -7.67 1.34
N TYR A 98 -10.81 -6.46 1.24
CA TYR A 98 -9.90 -5.92 2.23
C TYR A 98 -10.58 -5.70 3.57
N TYR A 99 -11.82 -5.17 3.58
CA TYR A 99 -12.59 -5.03 4.82
C TYR A 99 -12.78 -6.39 5.51
N SER A 100 -13.16 -7.43 4.76
CA SER A 100 -13.34 -8.78 5.28
C SER A 100 -12.07 -9.35 5.90
N ASP A 101 -10.91 -9.23 5.23
CA ASP A 101 -9.63 -9.71 5.78
C ASP A 101 -9.20 -8.85 6.98
N SER A 102 -9.51 -7.55 7.02
CA SER A 102 -9.15 -6.68 8.16
C SER A 102 -9.77 -7.10 9.49
N ILE A 103 -10.89 -7.83 9.47
CA ILE A 103 -11.51 -8.41 10.67
C ILE A 103 -10.58 -9.44 11.32
N ILE A 104 -9.90 -10.24 10.48
CA ILE A 104 -9.01 -11.33 10.89
C ILE A 104 -7.60 -10.81 11.23
N TYR A 105 -7.17 -9.73 10.58
CA TYR A 105 -5.82 -9.16 10.72
C TYR A 105 -5.88 -7.73 11.27
N PRO A 106 -5.98 -7.55 12.60
CA PRO A 106 -6.20 -6.25 13.23
C PRO A 106 -5.04 -5.25 13.07
N ASP A 107 -3.85 -5.72 12.71
CA ASP A 107 -2.63 -4.95 12.51
C ASP A 107 -2.10 -4.99 11.06
N GLY A 108 -2.86 -5.63 10.16
CA GLY A 108 -2.41 -6.01 8.83
C GLY A 108 -2.61 -4.95 7.73
N PHE A 109 -3.31 -3.86 8.05
CA PHE A 109 -3.72 -2.84 7.08
C PHE A 109 -3.43 -1.43 7.58
N LEU A 110 -2.21 -1.21 8.05
CA LEU A 110 -1.80 0.06 8.65
C LEU A 110 -1.71 1.18 7.59
N GLY A 111 -2.54 2.22 7.72
CA GLY A 111 -2.63 3.34 6.78
C GLY A 111 -1.74 4.53 7.18
N TYR A 112 -0.92 5.02 6.25
CA TYR A 112 0.00 6.12 6.47
C TYR A 112 -0.56 7.43 5.92
N SER A 113 -0.68 8.45 6.77
CA SER A 113 -1.14 9.77 6.33
C SER A 113 -0.11 10.37 5.39
N CYS A 114 -0.51 10.67 4.16
CA CYS A 114 0.41 11.18 3.14
C CYS A 114 -0.31 12.12 2.17
N ALA A 115 0.43 13.03 1.55
CA ALA A 115 -0.15 13.97 0.59
C ALA A 115 -0.46 13.32 -0.77
N SER A 116 0.27 12.26 -1.14
CA SER A 116 0.04 11.48 -2.36
C SER A 116 0.58 10.06 -2.21
N TYR A 117 0.11 9.16 -3.09
CA TYR A 117 0.63 7.80 -3.16
C TYR A 117 2.11 7.76 -3.57
N ASP A 118 2.57 8.66 -4.44
CA ASP A 118 3.97 8.72 -4.88
C ASP A 118 4.91 9.06 -3.70
N LEU A 119 4.51 10.00 -2.85
CA LEU A 119 5.25 10.34 -1.63
C LEU A 119 5.26 9.19 -0.61
N PHE A 120 4.18 8.41 -0.57
CA PHE A 120 4.13 7.19 0.24
C PHE A 120 5.09 6.12 -0.30
N GLN A 121 5.15 5.92 -1.63
CA GLN A 121 6.07 4.98 -2.27
C GLN A 121 7.54 5.35 -2.05
N SER A 122 7.89 6.65 -2.10
CA SER A 122 9.24 7.13 -1.77
C SER A 122 9.53 7.17 -0.26
N GLY A 123 8.52 6.86 0.58
CA GLY A 123 8.61 6.71 2.03
C GLY A 123 8.77 8.01 2.80
N ASN A 124 8.26 9.11 2.24
CA ASN A 124 8.21 10.42 2.92
C ASN A 124 7.23 10.46 4.10
N CYS A 125 6.38 9.44 4.21
CA CYS A 125 5.28 9.36 5.18
C CYS A 125 5.42 8.15 6.11
N PHE A 126 6.67 7.75 6.39
CA PHE A 126 7.02 6.61 7.23
C PHE A 126 8.02 7.07 8.31
N PRO A 127 7.96 6.52 9.54
CA PRO A 127 6.99 5.54 10.07
C PRO A 127 5.66 6.22 10.46
N CYS A 128 4.80 5.50 11.20
CA CYS A 128 3.63 6.10 11.83
C CYS A 128 4.03 7.21 12.81
N PRO A 129 3.26 8.30 12.92
CA PRO A 129 3.51 9.34 13.90
C PRO A 129 3.26 8.83 15.33
N GLN A 130 3.67 9.60 16.34
CA GLN A 130 3.48 9.27 17.77
C GLN A 130 2.02 8.98 18.15
N GLY A 131 1.05 9.56 17.42
CA GLY A 131 -0.39 9.28 17.58
C GLY A 131 -0.86 7.94 17.00
N GLY A 132 0.05 7.15 16.43
CA GLY A 132 -0.22 5.93 15.69
C GLY A 132 -0.75 6.18 14.29
N CYS A 133 -0.96 5.08 13.55
CA CYS A 133 -1.70 5.07 12.30
C CYS A 133 -3.03 4.34 12.49
N PRO A 134 -4.08 4.72 11.76
CA PRO A 134 -5.31 3.94 11.70
C PRO A 134 -5.09 2.64 10.89
N ASN A 135 -5.76 1.56 11.29
CA ASN A 135 -5.89 0.37 10.45
C ASN A 135 -7.09 0.55 9.51
N MET A 136 -6.89 0.27 8.22
CA MET A 136 -7.98 0.26 7.25
C MET A 136 -8.96 -0.87 7.55
N GLY A 137 -10.25 -0.59 7.41
CA GLY A 137 -11.33 -1.57 7.58
C GLY A 137 -11.84 -1.62 9.01
N HIS A 138 -12.10 -2.83 9.52
CA HIS A 138 -12.93 -3.07 10.70
C HIS A 138 -12.48 -2.30 11.96
N TYR A 139 -11.17 -2.09 12.12
CA TYR A 139 -10.58 -1.46 13.31
C TYR A 139 -10.24 0.03 13.12
N ALA A 140 -10.74 0.66 12.06
CA ALA A 140 -10.56 2.09 11.80
C ALA A 140 -11.06 2.96 12.96
N ASP A 141 -12.14 2.55 13.63
CA ASP A 141 -12.75 3.22 14.78
C ASP A 141 -11.86 3.27 16.03
N LYS A 142 -10.82 2.42 16.09
CA LYS A 142 -9.86 2.38 17.20
C LYS A 142 -8.86 3.53 17.13
N PHE A 143 -8.72 4.18 15.99
CA PHE A 143 -7.82 5.31 15.84
C PHE A 143 -8.26 6.49 16.73
N LYS A 144 -7.36 6.91 17.61
CA LYS A 144 -7.59 8.03 18.54
C LYS A 144 -6.96 9.35 18.07
N GLY A 145 -6.34 9.35 16.90
CA GLY A 145 -5.75 10.56 16.35
C GLY A 145 -6.82 11.59 16.00
N LYS A 146 -6.44 12.86 16.01
CA LYS A 146 -7.35 13.96 15.67
C LYS A 146 -7.68 13.88 14.18
N THR A 147 -8.91 13.51 13.84
CA THR A 147 -9.52 13.81 12.54
C THR A 147 -9.84 15.30 12.56
N GLY A 148 -8.91 16.14 12.09
CA GLY A 148 -9.11 17.59 12.05
C GLY A 148 -10.33 17.99 11.18
N HIS A 149 -10.54 19.28 10.97
CA HIS A 149 -11.65 19.77 10.13
C HIS A 149 -11.56 19.33 8.65
N GLY A 150 -10.38 18.89 8.19
CA GLY A 150 -10.12 18.42 6.83
C GLY A 150 -10.24 16.90 6.65
N PHE A 151 -10.12 16.45 5.39
CA PHE A 151 -10.11 15.04 5.03
C PHE A 151 -8.73 14.43 5.25
N MET A 152 -8.65 13.28 5.92
CA MET A 152 -7.39 12.57 6.13
C MET A 152 -7.21 11.48 5.06
N LYS A 153 -6.26 11.68 4.15
CA LYS A 153 -5.89 10.68 3.14
C LYS A 153 -4.80 9.76 3.64
N LEU A 154 -5.07 8.46 3.60
CA LEU A 154 -4.22 7.41 4.11
C LEU A 154 -3.85 6.45 2.97
N TYR A 155 -2.58 6.05 2.93
CA TYR A 155 -2.05 5.16 1.92
C TYR A 155 -1.40 3.94 2.56
N LEU A 156 -1.56 2.79 1.89
CA LEU A 156 -0.95 1.52 2.25
C LEU A 156 -0.86 0.66 0.99
N ASN A 157 -0.10 -0.43 1.05
CA ASN A 157 -0.08 -1.45 0.00
C ASN A 157 -0.76 -2.72 0.53
N THR A 158 -1.31 -3.54 -0.36
CA THR A 158 -1.89 -4.85 -0.05
C THR A 158 -1.38 -5.92 -1.02
N GLY A 159 -1.50 -7.20 -0.65
CA GLY A 159 -1.20 -8.33 -1.51
C GLY A 159 -2.13 -8.44 -2.73
N GLU A 160 -1.72 -9.26 -3.71
CA GLU A 160 -2.49 -9.51 -4.94
C GLU A 160 -3.54 -10.62 -4.81
N ALA A 161 -3.41 -11.49 -3.80
CA ALA A 161 -4.30 -12.62 -3.55
C ALA A 161 -4.64 -12.68 -2.05
N ARG A 162 -5.65 -13.48 -1.71
CA ARG A 162 -6.18 -13.57 -0.34
C ARG A 162 -5.08 -13.93 0.65
N ASP A 163 -5.28 -13.39 1.84
CA ASP A 163 -4.30 -12.92 2.81
C ASP A 163 -3.64 -11.64 2.28
N PHE A 164 -4.48 -10.62 2.07
CA PHE A 164 -4.06 -9.28 1.60
C PHE A 164 -3.18 -8.44 2.53
N PRO A 165 -3.14 -8.63 3.87
CA PRO A 165 -2.33 -7.83 4.76
C PRO A 165 -0.87 -7.71 4.33
N LEU A 166 -0.26 -6.53 4.55
CA LEU A 166 1.17 -6.34 4.43
C LEU A 166 1.70 -5.48 5.58
N TRP A 167 2.88 -5.84 6.08
CA TRP A 167 3.58 -5.09 7.12
C TRP A 167 4.76 -4.34 6.50
N ARG A 168 4.75 -3.01 6.64
CA ARG A 168 5.75 -2.13 6.02
C ARG A 168 6.97 -1.93 6.91
N TYR A 169 8.15 -2.08 6.32
CA TYR A 169 9.46 -1.86 6.97
C TYR A 169 10.31 -0.95 6.11
N LYS A 170 11.14 -0.13 6.76
CA LYS A 170 12.23 0.59 6.10
C LYS A 170 13.54 -0.14 6.37
N VAL A 171 14.25 -0.48 5.32
CA VAL A 171 15.53 -1.19 5.38
C VAL A 171 16.59 -0.31 4.76
N THR A 172 17.63 0.00 5.56
CA THR A 172 18.78 0.78 5.10
C THR A 172 20.04 -0.06 5.18
N VAL A 173 20.73 -0.22 4.05
CA VAL A 173 21.89 -1.09 3.87
C VAL A 173 23.10 -0.24 3.48
N THR A 174 24.17 -0.31 4.27
CA THR A 174 25.47 0.25 3.88
C THR A 174 26.37 -0.87 3.41
N LEU A 175 26.86 -0.76 2.17
CA LEU A 175 27.63 -1.84 1.54
C LEU A 175 29.08 -1.87 2.03
N SER A 176 29.64 -3.07 2.08
CA SER A 176 31.06 -3.32 2.35
C SER A 176 31.68 -4.18 1.24
N GLY A 177 32.98 -4.04 1.00
CA GLY A 177 33.67 -4.75 -0.08
C GLY A 177 34.91 -4.00 -0.56
N LYS A 178 35.62 -4.59 -1.53
CA LYS A 178 36.89 -4.05 -2.05
C LYS A 178 36.73 -3.22 -3.33
N SER A 179 35.72 -3.53 -4.14
CA SER A 179 35.53 -2.93 -5.46
C SER A 179 34.05 -2.72 -5.76
N LYS A 180 33.76 -1.77 -6.65
CA LYS A 180 32.40 -1.58 -7.19
C LYS A 180 32.01 -2.78 -8.05
N VAL A 181 30.76 -3.21 -7.93
CA VAL A 181 30.19 -4.30 -8.73
C VAL A 181 28.87 -3.85 -9.36
N ARG A 182 28.38 -4.59 -10.35
CA ARG A 182 27.06 -4.38 -10.94
C ARG A 182 26.17 -5.56 -10.61
N GLY A 183 24.98 -5.32 -10.07
CA GLY A 183 24.08 -6.37 -9.60
C GLY A 183 22.90 -5.82 -8.81
N TYR A 184 22.30 -6.66 -7.99
CA TYR A 184 21.23 -6.28 -7.09
C TYR A 184 21.45 -6.82 -5.69
N VAL A 185 20.87 -6.14 -4.71
CA VAL A 185 20.94 -6.47 -3.28
C VAL A 185 19.55 -6.81 -2.81
N ASN A 186 19.42 -7.95 -2.15
CA ASN A 186 18.23 -8.40 -1.46
C ASN A 186 18.47 -8.51 0.04
N VAL A 187 17.43 -8.26 0.83
CA VAL A 187 17.42 -8.50 2.28
C VAL A 187 16.21 -9.36 2.64
N ALA A 188 16.40 -10.31 3.55
CA ALA A 188 15.32 -11.03 4.22
C ALA A 188 15.39 -10.76 5.73
N LEU A 189 14.25 -10.49 6.34
CA LEU A 189 14.12 -10.18 7.76
C LEU A 189 13.69 -11.42 8.54
N TYR A 190 14.25 -11.61 9.73
CA TYR A 190 13.93 -12.70 10.64
C TYR A 190 13.59 -12.10 12.00
N GLY A 191 12.47 -12.54 12.58
CA GLY A 191 12.02 -12.10 13.89
C GLY A 191 11.44 -13.23 14.71
N SER A 192 10.82 -12.87 15.83
CA SER A 192 10.23 -13.81 16.79
C SER A 192 9.12 -14.69 16.19
N ASN A 193 8.41 -14.19 15.17
CA ASN A 193 7.21 -14.83 14.64
C ASN A 193 7.41 -15.43 13.24
N GLY A 194 8.63 -15.41 12.70
CA GLY A 194 8.94 -15.98 11.39
C GLY A 194 9.97 -15.15 10.62
N ASN A 195 9.95 -15.31 9.29
CA ASN A 195 10.84 -14.60 8.38
C ASN A 195 10.13 -14.19 7.09
N THR A 196 10.61 -13.11 6.49
CA THR A 196 10.13 -12.65 5.18
C THR A 196 10.78 -13.46 4.06
N ARG A 197 10.24 -13.30 2.84
CA ARG A 197 10.99 -13.59 1.61
C ARG A 197 12.12 -12.57 1.43
N GLN A 198 12.91 -12.76 0.37
CA GLN A 198 13.92 -11.79 -0.03
C GLN A 198 13.26 -10.60 -0.75
N HIS A 199 13.53 -9.38 -0.28
CA HIS A 199 13.08 -8.15 -0.91
C HIS A 199 14.28 -7.40 -1.49
N GLN A 200 14.16 -6.94 -2.73
CA GLN A 200 15.20 -6.17 -3.40
C GLN A 200 15.28 -4.75 -2.82
N ILE A 201 16.48 -4.34 -2.39
CA ILE A 201 16.75 -3.02 -1.81
C ILE A 201 17.27 -2.06 -2.88
N THR A 202 18.16 -2.52 -3.73
CA THR A 202 18.72 -1.71 -4.81
C THR A 202 19.21 -2.59 -5.95
N THR A 203 19.27 -2.02 -7.15
CA THR A 203 19.85 -2.64 -8.34
C THR A 203 20.69 -1.62 -9.10
N GLY A 204 21.68 -2.09 -9.85
CA GLY A 204 22.59 -1.25 -10.63
C GLY A 204 24.04 -1.32 -10.14
N THR A 205 24.70 -0.16 -10.06
CA THR A 205 26.10 -0.07 -9.62
C THR A 205 26.17 -0.02 -8.09
N LEU A 206 26.73 -1.08 -7.50
CA LEU A 206 26.86 -1.28 -6.07
C LEU A 206 28.27 -0.88 -5.64
N LYS A 207 28.37 0.22 -4.88
CA LYS A 207 29.64 0.78 -4.42
C LYS A 207 29.81 0.54 -2.91
N PRO A 208 30.88 -0.12 -2.45
CA PRO A 208 31.21 -0.19 -1.03
C PRO A 208 31.28 1.20 -0.38
N GLY A 209 30.77 1.33 0.83
CA GLY A 209 30.64 2.59 1.57
C GLY A 209 29.35 3.37 1.27
N ASN A 210 28.65 3.09 0.16
CA ASN A 210 27.37 3.73 -0.12
C ASN A 210 26.23 3.08 0.69
N THR A 211 25.23 3.91 1.02
CA THR A 211 24.01 3.52 1.72
C THR A 211 22.82 3.55 0.78
N TYR A 212 21.98 2.52 0.85
CA TYR A 212 20.78 2.35 0.05
C TYR A 212 19.60 2.09 0.98
N THR A 213 18.46 2.73 0.71
CA THR A 213 17.25 2.59 1.51
C THR A 213 16.11 2.12 0.63
N ALA A 214 15.34 1.17 1.13
CA ALA A 214 14.10 0.72 0.50
C ALA A 214 12.99 0.55 1.55
N TYR A 215 11.76 0.71 1.10
CA TYR A 215 10.56 0.41 1.87
C TYR A 215 9.98 -0.88 1.32
N ILE A 216 9.81 -1.87 2.20
CA ILE A 216 9.33 -3.20 1.84
C ILE A 216 7.99 -3.45 2.53
N ASP A 217 7.05 -4.00 1.80
CA ASP A 217 5.77 -4.47 2.34
C ASP A 217 5.84 -5.99 2.36
N ALA A 218 5.86 -6.58 3.55
CA ALA A 218 6.05 -8.01 3.75
C ALA A 218 4.73 -8.71 4.06
N GLU A 219 4.56 -9.94 3.57
CA GLU A 219 3.34 -10.75 3.71
C GLU A 219 3.15 -11.35 5.11
N VAL A 220 4.09 -11.11 6.02
CA VAL A 220 4.08 -11.69 7.37
C VAL A 220 4.54 -10.67 8.41
N ASN A 221 3.83 -10.63 9.54
CA ASN A 221 4.33 -9.96 10.74
C ASN A 221 5.41 -10.82 11.41
N ILE A 222 6.68 -10.42 11.26
CA ILE A 222 7.82 -11.15 11.85
C ILE A 222 8.00 -10.87 13.35
N GLY A 223 7.23 -9.97 13.95
CA GLY A 223 7.40 -9.54 15.33
C GLY A 223 8.72 -8.81 15.55
N LYS A 224 9.39 -9.07 16.69
CA LYS A 224 10.66 -8.41 17.01
C LYS A 224 11.76 -8.91 16.08
N VAL A 225 12.37 -8.02 15.30
CA VAL A 225 13.50 -8.33 14.43
C VAL A 225 14.68 -8.82 15.27
N THR A 226 15.15 -10.03 14.99
CA THR A 226 16.30 -10.67 15.67
C THR A 226 17.51 -10.81 14.75
N LYS A 227 17.27 -10.95 13.44
CA LYS A 227 18.32 -11.16 12.44
C LYS A 227 17.91 -10.65 11.07
N VAL A 228 18.90 -10.29 10.26
CA VAL A 228 18.74 -9.98 8.84
C VAL A 228 19.68 -10.86 8.02
N LYS A 229 19.26 -11.24 6.81
CA LYS A 229 20.12 -11.89 5.82
C LYS A 229 20.31 -10.97 4.63
N PHE A 230 21.56 -10.68 4.32
CA PHE A 230 21.97 -9.96 3.12
C PHE A 230 22.29 -10.97 2.02
N LEU A 231 21.79 -10.70 0.82
CA LEU A 231 22.21 -11.40 -0.39
C LEU A 231 22.50 -10.36 -1.47
N TRP A 232 23.57 -10.55 -2.21
CA TRP A 232 23.79 -9.83 -3.45
C TRP A 232 23.98 -10.85 -4.58
N ASN A 233 23.55 -10.48 -5.77
CA ASN A 233 23.74 -11.32 -6.95
C ASN A 233 23.96 -10.44 -8.19
N ASN A 234 24.46 -11.04 -9.26
CA ASN A 234 24.65 -10.39 -10.55
C ASN A 234 24.27 -11.34 -11.68
N ASN A 235 23.94 -10.77 -12.85
CA ASN A 235 23.55 -11.55 -14.03
C ASN A 235 24.66 -11.59 -15.09
N TRP A 236 25.92 -11.35 -14.70
CA TRP A 236 27.05 -11.27 -15.63
C TRP A 236 28.20 -12.18 -15.19
N ILE A 237 28.83 -12.87 -16.13
CA ILE A 237 30.02 -13.68 -15.82
C ILE A 237 31.10 -12.74 -15.26
N ASN A 238 31.47 -12.95 -14.01
CA ASN A 238 32.52 -12.17 -13.35
C ASN A 238 33.67 -13.07 -12.89
N PRO A 239 34.73 -13.23 -13.72
CA PRO A 239 35.83 -14.15 -13.44
C PRO A 239 36.66 -13.77 -12.21
N THR A 240 36.48 -12.56 -11.67
CA THR A 240 37.18 -12.12 -10.45
C THR A 240 36.51 -12.58 -9.15
N PHE A 241 35.35 -13.25 -9.22
CA PHE A 241 34.55 -13.70 -8.07
C PHE A 241 34.49 -12.65 -6.94
N PRO A 242 33.99 -11.43 -7.24
CA PRO A 242 34.05 -10.34 -6.28
C PRO A 242 33.21 -10.69 -5.03
N LYS A 243 33.62 -10.17 -3.88
CA LYS A 243 32.87 -10.28 -2.63
C LYS A 243 32.27 -8.93 -2.28
N LEU A 244 30.96 -8.93 -2.01
CA LEU A 244 30.22 -7.79 -1.50
C LEU A 244 29.48 -8.23 -0.23
N GLY A 245 29.47 -7.35 0.76
CA GLY A 245 28.73 -7.53 2.00
C GLY A 245 27.97 -6.26 2.38
N ALA A 246 27.44 -6.26 3.60
CA ALA A 246 26.91 -5.08 4.24
C ALA A 246 27.70 -4.84 5.53
N SER A 247 28.14 -3.60 5.77
CA SER A 247 28.73 -3.20 7.06
C SER A 247 27.64 -3.01 8.11
N THR A 248 26.51 -2.43 7.71
CA THR A 248 25.37 -2.15 8.57
C THR A 248 24.08 -2.36 7.80
N ILE A 249 23.09 -2.94 8.49
CA ILE A 249 21.70 -3.01 8.03
C ILE A 249 20.83 -2.56 9.20
N THR A 250 20.09 -1.48 9.00
CA THR A 250 19.09 -1.01 9.97
C THR A 250 17.70 -1.30 9.43
N VAL A 251 16.80 -1.66 10.36
CA VAL A 251 15.41 -1.98 10.07
C VAL A 251 14.54 -1.17 11.01
N GLU A 252 13.62 -0.42 10.44
CA GLU A 252 12.62 0.35 11.16
C GLU A 252 11.23 -0.23 10.84
N VAL A 253 10.43 -0.48 11.87
CA VAL A 253 9.09 -1.07 11.75
C VAL A 253 8.09 0.06 11.62
N GLY A 254 7.19 -0.04 10.64
CA GLY A 254 6.30 1.07 10.33
C GLY A 254 5.32 1.49 11.42
N GLN A 255 5.02 0.62 12.38
CA GLN A 255 4.09 0.91 13.47
C GLN A 255 4.68 1.84 14.54
N ASN A 256 6.01 1.88 14.69
CA ASN A 256 6.67 2.57 15.80
C ASN A 256 7.53 3.71 15.26
N GLY A 257 7.05 4.96 15.41
CA GLY A 257 7.80 6.19 15.15
C GLY A 257 7.95 7.07 16.39
#